data_AF-A0AAU9S201-F1
#
_entry.id   AF-A0AAU9S201-F1
#
_cell.length_a   1.000
_cell.length_b   1.000
_cell.length_c   1.000
_cell.angle_alpha   90.00
_cell.angle_beta   90.00
_cell.angle_gamma   90.00
#
_symmetry.space_group_name_H-M   'P 1'
#
loop_
_entity.id
_entity.type
_entity.pdbx_description
1 polymer ?
#
loop_
_entity_poly.entity_id
_entity_poly.type
_entity_poly.pdbx_seq_one_letter_code
_entity_poly.pdbx_strand_id
1 'polypeptide(L)'
;MNRLKCKISTEIIIILFLTLTKKEFTLFLDVAHLRQKIIKKTETDKNTSDMSELLSIQKSKSSSRKAFAHPPEELNSPASHFSGKNPKLPGETLSDFLSRHQDAAFSMNFGDSAVLAYARPDGSLRQRLFCGVDGIYCMFLGRLNNLCTLNRQYGLTGKNTNEAMFVIEAYRTLRDRGPYPADQVLRGLDGSFAFVVYDTQTSSVFSALSSDGRESLYWGISGDGSVVMSDDLQIIKQGCAKSFAPFPTGCMFHSETGLKSFEHPTNKMKAMTRIDSEGVICGANFKVDACSKINGIPRRGSEANWALANSRS
;
A
#
# COMPACT_ATOMS: atom_id res chain seq x y z
N MET A 1 -18.06 46.75 -3.57
CA MET A 1 -16.79 46.05 -3.89
C MET A 1 -16.21 45.51 -2.61
N ASN A 2 -16.25 44.19 -2.39
CA ASN A 2 -15.33 43.45 -1.51
C ASN A 2 -15.47 41.97 -1.88
N ARG A 3 -14.64 41.53 -2.83
CA ARG A 3 -14.48 40.10 -3.17
C ARG A 3 -13.65 39.46 -2.06
N LEU A 4 -14.30 38.73 -1.16
CA LEU A 4 -13.63 37.69 -0.40
C LEU A 4 -13.23 36.57 -1.38
N LYS A 5 -12.00 36.64 -1.88
CA LYS A 5 -11.35 35.47 -2.51
C LYS A 5 -11.05 34.47 -1.40
N CYS A 6 -12.01 33.61 -1.10
CA CYS A 6 -11.75 32.42 -0.30
C CYS A 6 -10.97 31.44 -1.17
N LYS A 7 -9.70 31.21 -0.83
CA LYS A 7 -8.83 30.24 -1.49
C LYS A 7 -9.15 28.90 -0.83
N ILE A 8 -9.99 28.11 -1.48
CA ILE A 8 -10.54 26.86 -0.92
C ILE A 8 -9.64 25.70 -1.38
N SER A 9 -9.13 24.94 -0.40
CA SER A 9 -8.24 23.80 -0.58
C SER A 9 -9.06 22.50 -0.65
N THR A 10 -8.72 21.64 -1.61
CA THR A 10 -9.31 20.31 -1.86
C THR A 10 -8.53 19.22 -1.11
N GLU A 11 -9.18 18.26 -0.44
CA GLU A 11 -8.47 17.22 0.33
C GLU A 11 -9.11 15.80 0.19
N ILE A 12 -8.30 14.75 0.00
CA ILE A 12 -8.55 13.32 0.32
C ILE A 12 -7.59 12.93 1.41
N ILE A 13 -8.04 12.06 2.32
CA ILE A 13 -7.12 11.27 3.14
C ILE A 13 -7.38 9.80 3.02
N ILE A 14 -6.33 9.00 2.83
CA ILE A 14 -6.36 7.56 3.05
C ILE A 14 -5.32 7.22 4.12
N ILE A 15 -5.73 7.25 5.39
CA ILE A 15 -4.86 6.80 6.49
C ILE A 15 -4.88 5.28 6.51
N LEU A 16 -3.98 4.63 5.79
CA LEU A 16 -3.83 3.18 5.87
C LEU A 16 -3.12 2.81 7.17
N PHE A 17 -3.90 2.52 8.21
CA PHE A 17 -3.37 1.93 9.43
C PHE A 17 -2.70 0.61 9.05
N LEU A 18 -1.44 0.45 9.42
CA LEU A 18 -0.74 -0.81 9.35
C LEU A 18 -0.20 -0.98 10.74
N THR A 19 -1.12 -1.38 11.62
CA THR A 19 -0.82 -1.56 13.02
C THR A 19 0.13 -2.74 13.14
N LEU A 20 1.44 -2.46 13.14
CA LEU A 20 2.39 -3.33 13.80
C LEU A 20 2.13 -3.18 15.29
N THR A 21 1.36 -4.11 15.85
CA THR A 21 1.28 -4.28 17.29
C THR A 21 2.68 -4.66 17.80
N LYS A 22 3.50 -3.65 18.14
CA LYS A 22 4.68 -3.83 19.01
C LYS A 22 4.34 -4.46 20.37
N LYS A 23 3.04 -4.65 20.67
CA LYS A 23 2.54 -5.38 21.84
C LYS A 23 2.64 -6.91 21.73
N GLU A 24 2.84 -7.51 20.55
CA GLU A 24 3.02 -8.96 20.47
C GLU A 24 4.43 -9.43 20.83
N PHE A 25 5.45 -8.57 20.79
CA PHE A 25 6.81 -8.97 21.22
C PHE A 25 6.96 -9.05 22.74
N THR A 26 6.22 -8.23 23.50
CA THR A 26 6.24 -8.29 24.97
C THR A 26 5.40 -9.45 25.51
N LEU A 27 4.30 -9.80 24.84
CA LEU A 27 3.52 -11.00 25.17
C LEU A 27 4.21 -12.31 24.79
N PHE A 28 5.09 -12.32 23.78
CA PHE A 28 5.87 -13.51 23.43
C PHE A 28 6.93 -13.85 24.49
N LEU A 29 7.49 -12.83 25.16
CA LEU A 29 8.43 -13.03 26.26
C LEU A 29 7.72 -13.54 27.53
N ASP A 30 6.52 -13.03 27.84
CA ASP A 30 5.74 -13.48 28.99
C ASP A 30 5.17 -14.90 28.78
N VAL A 31 4.72 -15.24 27.58
CA VAL A 31 4.24 -16.60 27.26
C VAL A 31 5.40 -17.60 27.20
N ALA A 32 6.60 -17.20 26.79
CA ALA A 32 7.79 -18.05 26.86
C ALA A 32 8.23 -18.33 28.32
N HIS A 33 8.14 -17.32 29.19
CA HIS A 33 8.40 -17.49 30.63
C HIS A 33 7.32 -18.34 31.33
N LEU A 34 6.04 -18.17 30.95
CA LEU A 34 4.95 -19.00 31.44
C LEU A 34 5.05 -20.44 30.94
N ARG A 35 5.50 -20.66 29.70
CA ARG A 35 5.76 -22.00 29.14
C ARG A 35 6.87 -22.75 29.87
N GLN A 36 7.99 -22.10 30.24
CA GLN A 36 9.02 -22.77 31.05
C GLN A 36 8.52 -23.12 32.46
N LYS A 37 7.62 -22.30 33.03
CA LYS A 37 7.00 -22.56 34.34
C LYS A 37 5.97 -23.71 34.29
N ILE A 38 5.22 -23.83 33.21
CA ILE A 38 4.23 -24.90 33.01
C ILE A 38 4.94 -26.22 32.68
N ILE A 39 5.98 -26.22 31.85
CA ILE A 39 6.76 -27.43 31.51
C ILE A 39 7.38 -28.05 32.77
N LYS A 40 7.98 -27.24 33.67
CA LYS A 40 8.48 -27.70 34.97
C LYS A 40 7.39 -28.20 35.94
N LYS A 41 6.13 -27.76 35.76
CA LYS A 41 4.99 -28.18 36.58
C LYS A 41 4.29 -29.43 36.05
N THR A 42 4.47 -29.76 34.77
CA THR A 42 3.97 -31.00 34.15
C THR A 42 4.97 -32.15 34.13
N GLU A 43 6.21 -31.95 34.60
CA GLU A 43 7.13 -33.06 34.92
C GLU A 43 6.77 -33.78 36.23
N THR A 44 5.78 -33.28 36.98
CA THR A 44 5.33 -33.91 38.22
C THR A 44 4.08 -34.77 38.09
N ASP A 45 3.39 -34.75 36.94
CA ASP A 45 2.24 -35.63 36.69
C ASP A 45 2.05 -35.79 35.17
N LYS A 46 2.36 -36.98 34.64
CA LYS A 46 1.77 -37.49 33.40
C LYS A 46 2.11 -38.96 33.21
N ASN A 47 1.09 -39.79 33.31
CA ASN A 47 1.04 -41.02 32.56
C ASN A 47 0.18 -40.81 31.30
N THR A 48 0.57 -41.55 30.27
CA THR A 48 -0.18 -41.97 29.08
C THR A 48 -0.36 -40.97 27.93
N SER A 49 0.49 -41.21 26.93
CA SER A 49 0.33 -41.07 25.48
C SER A 49 -1.12 -41.00 24.96
N ASP A 50 -1.50 -39.89 24.33
CA ASP A 50 -2.08 -39.84 22.96
C ASP A 50 -2.33 -38.38 22.48
N MET A 51 -1.33 -37.49 22.64
CA MET A 51 -1.45 -36.07 22.27
C MET A 51 -0.44 -35.64 21.19
N SER A 52 0.48 -36.52 20.79
CA SER A 52 1.53 -36.20 19.82
C SER A 52 1.03 -36.21 18.37
N GLU A 53 -0.06 -36.92 18.07
CA GLU A 53 -0.57 -37.07 16.69
C GLU A 53 -1.61 -36.01 16.32
N LEU A 54 -2.36 -35.46 17.29
CA LEU A 54 -3.25 -34.30 17.06
C LEU A 54 -2.49 -32.96 16.96
N LEU A 55 -1.29 -32.87 17.57
CA LEU A 55 -0.44 -31.66 17.55
C LEU A 55 0.35 -31.48 16.25
N SER A 56 0.54 -32.54 15.44
CA SER A 56 1.19 -32.45 14.14
C SER A 56 0.23 -32.01 13.04
N ILE A 57 -1.06 -32.33 13.15
CA ILE A 57 -2.09 -31.95 12.17
C ILE A 57 -2.57 -30.50 12.38
N GLN A 58 -2.60 -29.98 13.62
CA GLN A 58 -2.92 -28.55 13.86
C GLN A 58 -1.78 -27.57 13.52
N LYS A 59 -0.55 -28.04 13.32
CA LYS A 59 0.60 -27.18 12.95
C LYS A 59 0.76 -26.92 11.46
N SER A 60 -0.13 -27.45 10.59
CA SER A 60 -0.04 -27.25 9.13
C SER A 60 -1.09 -26.32 8.50
N LYS A 61 -2.03 -25.74 9.27
CA LYS A 61 -3.02 -24.77 8.74
C LYS A 61 -3.31 -23.62 9.71
N SER A 62 -2.35 -22.73 9.90
CA SER A 62 -2.58 -21.32 10.30
C SER A 62 -1.33 -20.47 10.09
N SER A 63 -0.75 -20.52 8.89
CA SER A 63 0.14 -19.44 8.42
C SER A 63 -0.70 -18.46 7.60
N SER A 64 -1.60 -17.73 8.27
CA SER A 64 -2.10 -16.47 7.72
C SER A 64 -1.00 -15.44 7.90
N ARG A 65 -0.10 -15.33 6.91
CA ARG A 65 0.79 -14.16 6.82
C ARG A 65 -0.11 -12.95 6.60
N LYS A 66 -0.49 -12.25 7.67
CA LYS A 66 -1.12 -10.94 7.58
C LYS A 66 -0.11 -10.01 6.90
N ALA A 67 -0.41 -9.57 5.68
CA ALA A 67 0.47 -8.75 4.88
C ALA A 67 0.33 -7.28 5.27
N PHE A 68 0.91 -6.89 6.39
CA PHE A 68 1.01 -5.48 6.76
C PHE A 68 1.89 -4.76 5.73
N ALA A 69 1.46 -3.62 5.19
CA ALA A 69 2.34 -2.79 4.39
C ALA A 69 3.46 -2.24 5.27
N HIS A 70 4.68 -2.30 4.75
CA HIS A 70 5.83 -1.71 5.40
C HIS A 70 6.24 -0.54 4.51
N PRO A 71 6.09 0.72 4.99
CA PRO A 71 6.65 1.84 4.26
C PRO A 71 8.17 1.64 4.17
N PRO A 72 8.83 2.07 3.10
CA PRO A 72 10.28 2.09 3.06
C PRO A 72 10.83 2.88 4.26
N GLU A 73 11.79 2.29 4.99
CA GLU A 73 12.36 2.90 6.20
C GLU A 73 12.99 4.27 5.91
N GLU A 74 13.41 4.51 4.66
CA GLU A 74 14.01 5.76 4.21
C GLU A 74 13.04 6.94 4.22
N LEU A 75 11.72 6.70 4.30
CA LEU A 75 10.74 7.76 4.54
C LEU A 75 10.79 8.29 5.97
N ASN A 76 11.33 7.51 6.92
CA ASN A 76 11.36 7.92 8.32
C ASN A 76 12.44 8.97 8.53
N SER A 77 12.02 10.18 8.91
CA SER A 77 12.96 11.24 9.26
C SER A 77 13.20 11.27 10.78
N PRO A 78 14.46 11.12 11.23
CA PRO A 78 14.80 11.34 12.64
C PRO A 78 14.62 12.81 13.04
N ALA A 79 14.53 13.73 12.08
CA ALA A 79 14.40 15.16 12.33
C ALA A 79 13.08 15.57 13.01
N SER A 80 12.05 14.71 12.92
CA SER A 80 10.77 14.93 13.61
C SER A 80 10.97 15.11 15.11
N HIS A 81 11.91 14.36 15.71
CA HIS A 81 12.24 14.45 17.14
C HIS A 81 12.92 15.77 17.55
N PHE A 82 13.63 16.42 16.64
CA PHE A 82 14.37 17.66 16.92
C PHE A 82 13.52 18.93 16.73
N SER A 83 12.46 18.83 15.93
CA SER A 83 11.56 19.96 15.62
C SER A 83 10.44 20.18 16.63
N GLY A 84 10.32 19.31 17.64
CA GLY A 84 9.21 19.31 18.60
C GLY A 84 7.85 18.87 18.02
N LYS A 85 7.80 18.50 16.73
CA LYS A 85 6.61 17.98 16.05
C LYS A 85 6.79 16.50 15.74
N ASN A 86 6.19 15.66 16.58
CA ASN A 86 6.16 14.22 16.34
C ASN A 86 5.06 13.85 15.34
N PRO A 87 5.25 12.77 14.55
CA PRO A 87 4.17 12.20 13.76
C PRO A 87 3.01 11.79 14.68
N LYS A 88 1.79 12.08 14.25
CA LYS A 88 0.56 11.79 14.98
C LYS A 88 0.19 10.32 14.86
N LEU A 89 -0.59 9.84 15.82
CA LEU A 89 -1.25 8.55 15.65
C LEU A 89 -2.28 8.64 14.51
N PRO A 90 -2.52 7.56 13.78
CA PRO A 90 -3.41 7.62 12.63
C PRO A 90 -4.87 7.96 13.02
N GLY A 91 -5.31 7.65 14.25
CA GLY A 91 -6.61 8.08 14.79
C GLY A 91 -6.72 9.60 15.03
N GLU A 92 -5.63 10.25 15.41
CA GLU A 92 -5.57 11.71 15.56
C GLU A 92 -5.63 12.37 14.17
N THR A 93 -4.87 11.83 13.21
CA THR A 93 -4.89 12.31 11.82
C THR A 93 -6.30 12.18 11.20
N LEU A 94 -7.02 11.10 11.52
CA LEU A 94 -8.41 10.92 11.10
C LEU A 94 -9.34 11.97 11.73
N SER A 95 -9.18 12.23 13.02
CA SER A 95 -10.01 13.22 13.73
C SER A 95 -9.78 14.63 13.18
N ASP A 96 -8.54 14.99 12.86
CA ASP A 96 -8.18 16.26 12.23
C ASP A 96 -8.79 16.41 10.84
N PHE A 97 -8.96 15.31 10.11
CA PHE A 97 -9.61 15.33 8.80
C PHE A 97 -11.10 15.56 8.90
N LEU A 98 -11.76 14.76 9.74
CA LEU A 98 -13.21 14.81 9.89
C LEU A 98 -13.63 16.18 10.44
N SER A 99 -12.85 16.75 11.35
CA SER A 99 -13.09 18.11 11.86
C SER A 99 -12.94 19.20 10.80
N ARG A 100 -12.14 18.97 9.75
CA ARG A 100 -12.01 19.88 8.60
C ARG A 100 -13.08 19.72 7.53
N HIS A 101 -13.74 18.56 7.46
CA HIS A 101 -14.74 18.22 6.45
C HIS A 101 -16.07 17.79 7.06
N GLN A 102 -16.59 18.58 7.99
CA GLN A 102 -17.70 18.19 8.88
C GLN A 102 -18.96 17.69 8.15
N ASP A 103 -19.28 18.27 6.98
CA ASP A 103 -20.52 17.95 6.24
C ASP A 103 -20.30 17.13 4.95
N ALA A 104 -19.04 16.89 4.58
CA ALA A 104 -18.69 16.30 3.29
C ALA A 104 -17.85 15.02 3.44
N ALA A 105 -17.38 14.69 4.64
CA ALA A 105 -16.54 13.51 4.86
C ALA A 105 -17.26 12.33 5.51
N PHE A 106 -16.76 11.14 5.19
CA PHE A 106 -17.03 9.92 5.92
C PHE A 106 -15.72 9.18 6.19
N SER A 107 -15.77 8.22 7.10
CA SER A 107 -14.67 7.30 7.35
C SER A 107 -15.17 5.85 7.46
N MET A 108 -14.27 4.92 7.21
CA MET A 108 -14.47 3.49 7.36
C MET A 108 -13.30 2.92 8.15
N ASN A 109 -13.59 2.14 9.19
CA ASN A 109 -12.58 1.43 9.97
C ASN A 109 -12.62 -0.06 9.61
N PHE A 110 -11.45 -0.66 9.35
CA PHE A 110 -11.29 -2.07 9.04
C PHE A 110 -10.62 -2.80 10.20
N GLY A 111 -11.19 -2.63 11.40
CA GLY A 111 -10.59 -3.09 12.66
C GLY A 111 -9.22 -2.44 12.89
N ASP A 112 -8.26 -3.24 13.35
CA ASP A 112 -6.89 -2.78 13.57
C ASP A 112 -6.05 -2.76 12.29
N SER A 113 -6.64 -2.95 11.10
CA SER A 113 -5.89 -3.25 9.87
C SER A 113 -5.84 -2.14 8.84
N ALA A 114 -6.74 -1.15 8.90
CA ALA A 114 -6.73 0.05 8.06
C ALA A 114 -7.87 0.99 8.48
N VAL A 115 -7.74 2.25 8.09
CA VAL A 115 -8.86 3.18 8.02
C VAL A 115 -8.86 3.81 6.65
N LEU A 116 -10.03 4.22 6.23
CA LEU A 116 -10.21 5.00 5.03
C LEU A 116 -11.01 6.22 5.41
N ALA A 117 -10.61 7.37 4.91
CA ALA A 117 -11.40 8.58 5.02
C ALA A 117 -11.65 9.12 3.61
N TYR A 118 -12.75 9.83 3.46
CA TYR A 118 -13.10 10.38 2.16
C TYR A 118 -13.89 11.64 2.37
N ALA A 119 -13.53 12.71 1.67
CA ALA A 119 -14.32 13.93 1.60
C ALA A 119 -14.83 14.11 0.17
N ARG A 120 -16.12 14.39 0.05
CA ARG A 120 -16.75 14.70 -1.23
C ARG A 120 -16.11 15.96 -1.81
N PRO A 121 -15.70 15.93 -3.09
CA PRO A 121 -15.18 17.13 -3.74
C PRO A 121 -16.31 18.17 -3.90
N ASP A 122 -16.05 19.41 -3.49
CA ASP A 122 -16.93 20.55 -3.79
C ASP A 122 -16.41 21.26 -5.05
N GLY A 123 -17.15 21.14 -6.16
CA GLY A 123 -16.84 21.85 -7.42
C GLY A 123 -15.50 21.54 -8.09
N SER A 124 -14.78 20.49 -7.68
CA SER A 124 -13.46 20.12 -8.22
C SER A 124 -13.53 19.70 -9.69
N LEU A 125 -12.67 20.29 -10.54
CA LEU A 125 -12.42 19.83 -11.91
C LEU A 125 -11.69 18.47 -11.98
N ARG A 126 -11.07 18.04 -10.87
CA ARG A 126 -10.38 16.75 -10.76
C ARG A 126 -11.39 15.67 -10.38
N GLN A 127 -11.48 14.65 -11.22
CA GLN A 127 -12.33 13.49 -11.02
C GLN A 127 -11.79 12.65 -9.86
N ARG A 128 -12.66 12.39 -8.89
CA ARG A 128 -12.38 11.60 -7.70
C ARG A 128 -13.48 10.57 -7.56
N LEU A 129 -13.09 9.30 -7.51
CA LEU A 129 -14.01 8.19 -7.41
C LEU A 129 -13.66 7.34 -6.19
N PHE A 130 -14.69 6.93 -5.48
CA PHE A 130 -14.61 5.91 -4.44
C PHE A 130 -15.51 4.74 -4.86
N CYS A 131 -14.98 3.53 -4.77
CA CYS A 131 -15.73 2.31 -5.07
C CYS A 131 -15.34 1.20 -4.09
N GLY A 132 -16.32 0.41 -3.66
CA GLY A 132 -16.10 -0.79 -2.84
C GLY A 132 -16.85 -1.97 -3.47
N VAL A 133 -16.14 -3.07 -3.76
CA VAL A 133 -16.71 -4.30 -4.32
C VAL A 133 -16.05 -5.50 -3.64
N ASP A 134 -16.84 -6.44 -3.12
CA ASP A 134 -16.35 -7.70 -2.51
C ASP A 134 -15.24 -7.54 -1.45
N GLY A 135 -15.34 -6.48 -0.63
CA GLY A 135 -14.34 -6.17 0.41
C GLY A 135 -13.06 -5.51 -0.11
N ILE A 136 -13.03 -5.09 -1.38
CA ILE A 136 -11.94 -4.35 -1.99
C ILE A 136 -12.40 -2.92 -2.22
N TYR A 137 -11.68 -1.97 -1.65
CA TYR A 137 -12.00 -0.55 -1.67
C TYR A 137 -10.96 0.19 -2.49
N CYS A 138 -11.39 0.96 -3.48
CA CYS A 138 -10.53 1.75 -4.35
C CYS A 138 -10.90 3.22 -4.28
N MET A 139 -9.86 4.03 -4.13
CA MET A 139 -9.92 5.47 -4.30
C MET A 139 -9.10 5.82 -5.53
N PHE A 140 -9.76 6.42 -6.50
CA PHE A 140 -9.19 6.75 -7.79
C PHE A 140 -9.26 8.26 -8.02
N LEU A 141 -8.16 8.80 -8.53
CA LEU A 141 -7.94 10.20 -8.86
C LEU A 141 -7.61 10.30 -10.35
N GLY A 142 -8.16 11.31 -11.02
CA GLY A 142 -7.91 11.57 -12.42
C GLY A 142 -8.83 10.79 -13.34
N ARG A 143 -8.34 10.42 -14.53
CA ARG A 143 -9.14 9.83 -15.60
C ARG A 143 -8.31 8.93 -16.50
N LEU A 144 -8.93 7.86 -17.00
CA LEU A 144 -8.36 7.01 -18.03
C LEU A 144 -8.94 7.38 -19.41
N ASN A 145 -8.07 7.66 -20.37
CA ASN A 145 -8.41 7.97 -21.76
C ASN A 145 -8.84 6.72 -22.54
N ASN A 146 -8.36 5.54 -22.15
CA ASN A 146 -8.58 4.28 -22.85
C ASN A 146 -9.49 3.29 -22.10
N LEU A 147 -10.29 3.75 -21.12
CA LEU A 147 -11.16 2.91 -20.29
C LEU A 147 -12.07 1.99 -21.12
N CYS A 148 -12.69 2.49 -22.19
CA CYS A 148 -13.55 1.68 -23.05
C CYS A 148 -12.80 0.52 -23.71
N THR A 149 -11.57 0.75 -24.14
CA THR A 149 -10.70 -0.28 -24.74
C THR A 149 -10.29 -1.31 -23.69
N LEU A 150 -9.90 -0.85 -22.50
CA LEU A 150 -9.58 -1.72 -21.37
C LEU A 150 -10.76 -2.61 -20.99
N ASN A 151 -11.96 -2.03 -20.85
CA ASN A 151 -13.16 -2.82 -20.53
C ASN A 151 -13.45 -3.91 -21.57
N ARG A 152 -13.22 -3.65 -22.86
CA ARG A 152 -13.34 -4.68 -23.91
C ARG A 152 -12.29 -5.77 -23.76
N GLN A 153 -11.03 -5.38 -23.58
CA GLN A 153 -9.90 -6.30 -23.47
C GLN A 153 -10.03 -7.25 -22.26
N TYR A 154 -10.55 -6.74 -21.15
CA TYR A 154 -10.72 -7.51 -19.91
C TYR A 154 -12.12 -8.15 -19.77
N GLY A 155 -12.99 -8.04 -20.80
CA GLY A 155 -14.32 -8.66 -20.79
C GLY A 155 -15.29 -8.04 -19.78
N LEU A 156 -15.13 -6.76 -19.47
CA LEU A 156 -15.96 -5.98 -18.54
C LEU A 156 -17.09 -5.21 -19.25
N THR A 157 -17.26 -5.41 -20.57
CA THR A 157 -18.32 -4.79 -21.37
C THR A 157 -19.69 -5.32 -20.97
N GLY A 158 -20.51 -4.49 -20.31
CA GLY A 158 -21.84 -4.87 -19.81
C GLY A 158 -22.07 -4.46 -18.36
N LYS A 159 -21.00 -4.17 -17.62
CA LYS A 159 -21.06 -3.47 -16.32
C LYS A 159 -20.86 -1.96 -16.57
N ASN A 160 -21.65 -1.10 -15.92
CA ASN A 160 -21.41 0.35 -15.89
C ASN A 160 -20.11 0.64 -15.12
N THR A 161 -18.98 0.43 -15.78
CA THR A 161 -17.63 0.45 -15.20
C THR A 161 -17.05 1.83 -15.29
N ASN A 162 -16.76 2.41 -14.13
CA ASN A 162 -15.89 3.57 -14.00
C ASN A 162 -14.44 3.12 -13.73
N GLU A 163 -13.52 4.08 -13.67
CA GLU A 163 -12.09 3.83 -13.48
C GLU A 163 -11.79 3.10 -12.16
N ALA A 164 -12.48 3.44 -11.08
CA ALA A 164 -12.31 2.77 -9.78
C ALA A 164 -12.77 1.30 -9.83
N MET A 165 -13.90 1.01 -10.47
CA MET A 165 -14.37 -0.37 -10.68
C MET A 165 -13.39 -1.17 -11.55
N PHE A 166 -12.87 -0.56 -12.62
CA PHE A 166 -11.87 -1.19 -13.46
C PHE A 166 -10.62 -1.57 -12.65
N VAL A 167 -10.10 -0.65 -11.82
CA VAL A 167 -8.94 -0.91 -10.97
C VAL A 167 -9.20 -2.04 -9.97
N ILE A 168 -10.39 -2.13 -9.38
CA ILE A 168 -10.75 -3.24 -8.48
C ILE A 168 -10.70 -4.58 -9.22
N GLU A 169 -11.31 -4.68 -10.41
CA GLU A 169 -11.34 -5.92 -11.20
C GLU A 169 -9.93 -6.31 -11.69
N ALA A 170 -9.12 -5.32 -12.09
CA ALA A 170 -7.72 -5.53 -12.45
C ALA A 170 -6.91 -6.06 -11.25
N TYR A 171 -7.05 -5.44 -10.08
CA TYR A 171 -6.39 -5.89 -8.84
C TYR A 171 -6.81 -7.30 -8.44
N ARG A 172 -8.11 -7.63 -8.50
CA ARG A 172 -8.60 -9.01 -8.28
C ARG A 172 -7.93 -10.01 -9.20
N THR A 173 -7.82 -9.67 -10.48
CA THR A 173 -7.16 -10.53 -11.47
C THR A 173 -5.69 -10.75 -11.12
N LEU A 174 -4.97 -9.70 -10.72
CA LEU A 174 -3.56 -9.78 -10.29
C LEU A 174 -3.39 -10.68 -9.05
N ARG A 175 -4.32 -10.58 -8.09
CA ARG A 175 -4.32 -11.36 -6.85
C ARG A 175 -4.69 -12.83 -7.08
N ASP A 176 -5.76 -13.08 -7.83
CA ASP A 176 -6.43 -14.38 -7.90
C ASP A 176 -5.91 -15.29 -9.01
N ARG A 177 -5.35 -14.75 -10.11
CA ARG A 177 -5.17 -15.51 -11.36
C ARG A 177 -3.74 -15.85 -11.79
N GLY A 178 -2.73 -15.79 -10.93
CA GLY A 178 -1.36 -16.25 -11.25
C GLY A 178 -0.69 -15.43 -12.38
N PRO A 179 0.64 -15.54 -12.59
CA PRO A 179 1.56 -14.40 -12.61
C PRO A 179 1.29 -13.41 -13.75
N TYR A 180 0.29 -12.55 -13.55
CA TYR A 180 0.03 -11.41 -14.41
C TYR A 180 0.84 -10.23 -13.84
N PRO A 181 1.87 -9.75 -14.54
CA PRO A 181 2.73 -8.70 -14.01
C PRO A 181 1.92 -7.40 -13.85
N ALA A 182 1.81 -6.91 -12.62
CA ALA A 182 1.10 -5.66 -12.32
C ALA A 182 1.65 -4.47 -13.12
N ASP A 183 2.95 -4.45 -13.40
CA ASP A 183 3.59 -3.43 -14.24
C ASP A 183 3.07 -3.43 -15.68
N GLN A 184 2.67 -4.58 -16.24
CA GLN A 184 2.12 -4.65 -17.58
C GLN A 184 0.70 -4.07 -17.62
N VAL A 185 -0.12 -4.37 -16.60
CA VAL A 185 -1.46 -3.80 -16.47
C VAL A 185 -1.38 -2.28 -16.32
N LEU A 186 -0.50 -1.80 -15.42
CA LEU A 186 -0.33 -0.37 -15.16
C LEU A 186 0.22 0.40 -16.38
N ARG A 187 1.14 -0.19 -17.16
CA ARG A 187 1.59 0.39 -18.44
C ARG A 187 0.51 0.45 -19.51
N GLY A 188 -0.51 -0.39 -19.41
CA GLY A 188 -1.66 -0.37 -20.30
C GLY A 188 -2.65 0.76 -19.99
N LEU A 189 -2.52 1.43 -18.83
CA LEU A 189 -3.40 2.54 -18.46
C LEU A 189 -2.94 3.82 -19.15
N ASP A 190 -3.78 4.36 -20.03
CA ASP A 190 -3.56 5.66 -20.65
C ASP A 190 -4.40 6.70 -19.93
N GLY A 191 -3.76 7.72 -19.37
CA GLY A 191 -4.41 8.80 -18.65
C GLY A 191 -3.58 9.35 -17.51
N SER A 192 -4.12 10.40 -16.89
CA SER A 192 -3.59 10.97 -15.65
C SER A 192 -4.29 10.29 -14.50
N PHE A 193 -3.58 9.54 -13.67
CA PHE A 193 -4.22 8.81 -12.59
C PHE A 193 -3.36 8.67 -11.34
N ALA A 194 -4.03 8.60 -10.21
CA ALA A 194 -3.48 8.03 -8.99
C ALA A 194 -4.55 7.16 -8.34
N PHE A 195 -4.16 6.05 -7.73
CA PHE A 195 -5.12 5.27 -6.97
C PHE A 195 -4.50 4.59 -5.77
N VAL A 196 -5.36 4.24 -4.83
CA VAL A 196 -5.05 3.39 -3.68
C VAL A 196 -6.17 2.37 -3.54
N VAL A 197 -5.79 1.10 -3.44
CA VAL A 197 -6.67 -0.04 -3.23
C VAL A 197 -6.34 -0.64 -1.87
N TYR A 198 -7.38 -0.90 -1.08
CA TYR A 198 -7.30 -1.68 0.15
C TYR A 198 -8.16 -2.93 0.02
N ASP A 199 -7.57 -4.08 0.30
CA ASP A 199 -8.25 -5.38 0.28
C ASP A 199 -8.40 -5.93 1.70
N THR A 200 -9.64 -6.01 2.20
CA THR A 200 -9.89 -6.50 3.56
C THR A 200 -9.55 -7.98 3.73
N GLN A 201 -9.54 -8.78 2.65
CA GLN A 201 -9.35 -10.23 2.74
C GLN A 201 -7.89 -10.57 3.04
N THR A 202 -6.97 -9.87 2.39
CA THR A 202 -5.51 -10.03 2.52
C THR A 202 -4.88 -8.98 3.44
N SER A 203 -5.64 -7.95 3.84
CA SER A 203 -5.14 -6.75 4.52
C SER A 203 -4.03 -6.05 3.72
N SER A 204 -4.06 -6.14 2.39
CA SER A 204 -3.03 -5.59 1.51
C SER A 204 -3.42 -4.23 0.95
N VAL A 205 -2.38 -3.46 0.62
CA VAL A 205 -2.48 -2.16 -0.02
C VAL A 205 -1.85 -2.23 -1.39
N PHE A 206 -2.52 -1.70 -2.40
CA PHE A 206 -1.97 -1.52 -3.74
C PHE A 206 -2.21 -0.10 -4.25
N SER A 207 -1.14 0.62 -4.56
CA SER A 207 -1.21 2.01 -4.98
C SER A 207 -0.38 2.25 -6.23
N ALA A 208 -0.79 3.20 -7.07
CA ALA A 208 -0.01 3.61 -8.23
C ALA A 208 -0.23 5.09 -8.57
N LEU A 209 0.76 5.68 -9.25
CA LEU A 209 0.72 7.05 -9.76
C LEU A 209 1.24 7.09 -11.21
N SER A 210 0.49 7.73 -12.11
CA SER A 210 0.86 7.94 -13.50
C SER A 210 2.21 8.66 -13.64
N SER A 211 2.88 8.48 -14.77
CA SER A 211 4.19 9.10 -15.01
C SER A 211 4.13 10.56 -15.44
N ASP A 212 2.95 11.04 -15.85
CA ASP A 212 2.75 12.41 -16.34
C ASP A 212 2.77 13.49 -15.25
N GLY A 213 2.74 13.10 -13.96
CA GLY A 213 2.78 14.01 -12.81
C GLY A 213 1.57 14.96 -12.70
N ARG A 214 0.46 14.68 -13.41
CA ARG A 214 -0.72 15.55 -13.40
C ARG A 214 -1.58 15.33 -12.15
N GLU A 215 -1.64 14.09 -11.68
CA GLU A 215 -2.17 13.77 -10.35
C GLU A 215 -1.08 13.80 -9.29
N SER A 216 -1.49 14.02 -8.05
CA SER A 216 -0.58 14.11 -6.90
C SER A 216 -1.03 13.13 -5.83
N LEU A 217 -0.09 12.30 -5.41
CA LEU A 217 -0.25 11.40 -4.29
C LEU A 217 0.96 11.59 -3.39
N TYR A 218 0.72 11.67 -2.09
CA TYR A 218 1.74 11.81 -1.06
C TYR A 218 1.64 10.60 -0.13
N TRP A 219 2.76 10.27 0.50
CA TRP A 219 2.84 9.19 1.46
C TRP A 219 3.80 9.53 2.59
N GLY A 220 3.57 8.93 3.75
CA GLY A 220 4.41 9.15 4.93
C GLY A 220 4.19 8.10 6.00
N ILE A 221 4.89 8.27 7.11
CA ILE A 221 4.88 7.37 8.26
C ILE A 221 4.24 8.09 9.44
N SER A 222 3.18 7.51 10.03
CA SER A 222 2.56 8.00 11.26
C SER A 222 3.33 7.60 12.52
N GLY A 223 2.91 8.10 13.68
CA GLY A 223 3.61 7.91 14.96
C GLY A 223 3.70 6.46 15.44
N ASP A 224 2.84 5.58 14.94
CA ASP A 224 2.84 4.14 15.18
C ASP A 224 3.60 3.33 14.12
N GLY A 225 4.12 3.98 13.08
CA GLY A 225 4.81 3.32 11.96
C GLY A 225 3.92 2.97 10.77
N SER A 226 2.61 3.29 10.81
CA SER A 226 1.69 3.02 9.71
C SER A 226 1.96 3.90 8.47
N VAL A 227 1.56 3.43 7.29
CA VAL A 227 1.66 4.20 6.04
C VAL A 227 0.45 5.13 5.90
N VAL A 228 0.67 6.42 5.80
CA VAL A 228 -0.40 7.36 5.44
C VAL A 228 -0.29 7.69 3.96
N MET A 229 -1.38 7.63 3.19
CA MET A 229 -1.42 8.07 1.79
C MET A 229 -2.52 9.11 1.59
N SER A 230 -2.27 10.17 0.83
CA SER A 230 -3.26 11.24 0.65
C SER A 230 -2.91 12.07 -0.59
N ASP A 231 -3.91 12.61 -1.28
CA ASP A 231 -3.69 13.60 -2.35
C ASP A 231 -3.46 15.02 -1.79
N ASP A 232 -3.63 15.21 -0.49
CA ASP A 232 -3.45 16.47 0.20
C ASP A 232 -2.19 16.48 1.06
N LEU A 233 -1.28 17.36 0.65
CA LEU A 233 -0.04 17.62 1.33
C LEU A 233 -0.21 18.11 2.78
N GLN A 234 -1.27 18.87 3.08
CA GLN A 234 -1.48 19.40 4.43
C GLN A 234 -1.77 18.29 5.43
N ILE A 235 -2.51 17.28 5.02
CA ILE A 235 -2.73 16.05 5.79
C ILE A 235 -1.43 15.40 6.14
N ILE A 236 -0.65 15.11 5.11
CA ILE A 236 0.57 14.35 5.26
C ILE A 236 1.55 15.11 6.16
N LYS A 237 1.64 16.44 6.03
CA LYS A 237 2.45 17.27 6.92
C LYS A 237 1.97 17.25 8.37
N GLN A 238 0.66 17.28 8.59
CA GLN A 238 0.08 17.29 9.94
C GLN A 238 0.16 15.92 10.61
N GLY A 239 -0.07 14.84 9.85
CA GLY A 239 -0.06 13.46 10.35
C GLY A 239 1.34 12.87 10.46
N CYS A 240 2.21 13.10 9.48
CA CYS A 240 3.53 12.46 9.39
C CYS A 240 4.69 13.37 9.78
N ALA A 241 4.43 14.63 10.18
CA ALA A 241 5.44 15.63 10.51
C ALA A 241 6.50 15.79 9.40
N LYS A 242 7.75 15.37 9.64
CA LYS A 242 8.85 15.41 8.64
C LYS A 242 9.08 14.04 7.95
N SER A 243 8.34 13.00 8.32
CA SER A 243 8.49 11.63 7.76
C SER A 243 7.56 11.39 6.58
N PHE A 244 7.71 12.15 5.50
CA PHE A 244 6.85 12.04 4.32
C PHE A 244 7.55 12.42 3.01
N ALA A 245 6.96 12.02 1.89
CA ALA A 245 7.40 12.45 0.57
C ALA A 245 6.23 12.50 -0.43
N PRO A 246 6.43 13.07 -1.63
CA PRO A 246 5.61 12.72 -2.78
C PRO A 246 5.74 11.23 -3.11
N PHE A 247 4.64 10.60 -3.48
CA PHE A 247 4.69 9.27 -4.09
C PHE A 247 5.33 9.41 -5.48
N PRO A 248 6.28 8.52 -5.85
CA PRO A 248 7.01 8.67 -7.10
C PRO A 248 6.12 8.39 -8.32
N THR A 249 6.23 9.23 -9.34
CA THR A 249 5.53 9.06 -10.62
C THR A 249 6.03 7.81 -11.34
N GLY A 250 5.17 7.17 -12.15
CA GLY A 250 5.56 5.97 -12.90
C GLY A 250 5.81 4.75 -12.02
N CYS A 251 5.30 4.76 -10.78
CA CYS A 251 5.55 3.74 -9.78
C CYS A 251 4.28 3.16 -9.19
N MET A 252 4.43 1.96 -8.62
CA MET A 252 3.44 1.25 -7.84
C MET A 252 4.01 0.80 -6.50
N PHE A 253 3.15 0.67 -5.51
CA PHE A 253 3.45 0.11 -4.21
C PHE A 253 2.47 -1.01 -3.91
N HIS A 254 2.98 -2.18 -3.53
CA HIS A 254 2.18 -3.27 -2.98
C HIS A 254 2.72 -3.64 -1.60
N SER A 255 1.84 -3.85 -0.62
CA SER A 255 2.24 -4.11 0.77
C SER A 255 3.25 -5.26 0.92
N GLU A 256 3.12 -6.30 0.08
CA GLU A 256 4.03 -7.45 0.11
C GLU A 256 5.30 -7.27 -0.73
N THR A 257 5.24 -6.51 -1.82
CA THR A 257 6.37 -6.44 -2.78
C THR A 257 7.13 -5.12 -2.75
N GLY A 258 6.67 -4.17 -1.93
CA GLY A 258 7.23 -2.84 -1.82
C GLY A 258 6.98 -1.97 -3.04
N LEU A 259 7.78 -0.90 -3.12
CA LEU A 259 7.76 0.10 -4.18
C LEU A 259 8.53 -0.37 -5.42
N LYS A 260 7.93 -0.24 -6.60
CA LYS A 260 8.54 -0.58 -7.90
C LYS A 260 8.14 0.44 -8.96
N SER A 261 9.01 0.67 -9.95
CA SER A 261 8.61 1.38 -11.16
C SER A 261 7.89 0.42 -12.09
N PHE A 262 6.71 0.80 -12.59
CA PHE A 262 6.05 0.04 -13.65
C PHE A 262 6.58 0.41 -15.05
N GLU A 263 7.24 1.57 -15.18
CA GLU A 263 7.95 1.97 -16.41
C GLU A 263 9.25 1.18 -16.59
N HIS A 264 9.96 0.96 -15.48
CA HIS A 264 11.23 0.23 -15.43
C HIS A 264 11.16 -0.93 -14.43
N PRO A 265 10.34 -1.98 -14.69
CA PRO A 265 10.05 -3.04 -13.72
C PRO A 265 11.26 -3.92 -13.38
N THR A 266 12.32 -3.88 -14.18
CA THR A 266 13.57 -4.61 -13.92
C THR A 266 14.58 -3.81 -13.11
N ASN A 267 14.34 -2.53 -12.84
CA ASN A 267 15.29 -1.65 -12.19
C ASN A 267 14.96 -1.51 -10.71
N LYS A 268 16.00 -1.38 -9.88
CA LYS A 268 15.82 -1.12 -8.45
C LYS A 268 15.36 0.32 -8.22
N MET A 269 14.53 0.53 -7.20
CA MET A 269 14.26 1.87 -6.68
C MET A 269 15.37 2.26 -5.71
N LYS A 270 15.81 3.52 -5.78
CA LYS A 270 16.79 4.11 -4.89
C LYS A 270 16.18 5.28 -4.12
N ALA A 271 16.32 5.24 -2.81
CA ALA A 271 15.96 6.35 -1.94
C ALA A 271 16.99 7.48 -2.06
N MET A 272 16.50 8.71 -2.18
CA MET A 272 17.26 9.94 -2.25
C MET A 272 16.82 10.82 -1.08
N THR A 273 17.73 11.08 -0.15
CA THR A 273 17.46 11.92 1.03
C THR A 273 16.84 13.24 0.61
N ARG A 274 15.73 13.60 1.25
CA ARG A 274 15.01 14.84 0.98
C ARG A 274 15.34 15.84 2.08
N ILE A 275 15.65 17.07 1.70
CA ILE A 275 15.89 18.19 2.61
C ILE A 275 14.82 19.25 2.32
N ASP A 276 14.20 19.78 3.37
CA ASP A 276 13.21 20.85 3.22
C ASP A 276 13.87 22.23 3.16
N SER A 277 13.05 23.28 3.07
CA SER A 277 13.51 24.67 3.02
C SER A 277 14.23 25.13 4.29
N GLU A 278 14.10 24.40 5.40
CA GLU A 278 14.76 24.70 6.68
C GLU A 278 16.13 24.00 6.78
N GLY A 279 16.55 23.27 5.73
CA GLY A 279 17.78 22.48 5.74
C GLY A 279 17.64 21.15 6.50
N VAL A 280 16.41 20.74 6.81
CA VAL A 280 16.13 19.57 7.65
C VAL A 280 15.76 18.37 6.79
N ILE A 281 16.31 17.19 7.13
CA ILE A 281 15.96 15.94 6.45
C ILE A 281 14.48 15.66 6.67
N CYS A 282 13.72 15.43 5.60
CA CYS A 282 12.25 15.27 5.63
C CYS A 282 11.78 14.08 4.76
N GLY A 283 12.27 12.89 5.08
CA GLY A 283 11.98 11.64 4.38
C GLY A 283 12.88 11.46 3.14
N ALA A 284 12.39 10.69 2.17
CA ALA A 284 13.14 10.37 0.96
C ALA A 284 12.26 10.43 -0.30
N ASN A 285 12.83 10.95 -1.38
CA ASN A 285 12.30 10.76 -2.73
C ASN A 285 12.82 9.44 -3.29
N PHE A 286 12.04 8.78 -4.15
CA PHE A 286 12.46 7.53 -4.76
C PHE A 286 12.65 7.73 -6.25
N LYS A 287 13.76 7.22 -6.78
CA LYS A 287 14.09 7.26 -8.22
C LYS A 287 14.51 5.89 -8.70
N VAL A 288 14.30 5.63 -9.98
CA VAL A 288 14.80 4.43 -10.63
C VAL A 288 16.33 4.48 -10.68
N ASP A 289 16.97 3.42 -10.21
CA ASP A 289 18.40 3.20 -10.43
C ASP A 289 18.59 2.59 -11.82
N ALA A 290 19.03 3.42 -12.76
CA ALA A 290 19.27 3.01 -14.15
C ALA A 290 20.35 1.92 -14.26
N CYS A 291 21.27 1.85 -13.30
CA CYS A 291 22.44 0.97 -13.34
C CYS A 291 22.20 -0.37 -12.62
N SER A 292 21.26 -0.41 -11.67
CA SER A 292 21.00 -1.61 -10.86
C SER A 292 19.73 -2.34 -11.30
N LYS A 293 19.89 -3.58 -11.78
CA LYS A 293 18.76 -4.47 -12.05
C LYS A 293 18.34 -5.24 -10.79
N ILE A 294 17.04 -5.54 -10.67
CA ILE A 294 16.54 -6.51 -9.71
C ILE A 294 17.10 -7.87 -10.13
N ASN A 295 17.84 -8.53 -9.24
CA ASN A 295 18.44 -9.84 -9.51
C ASN A 295 17.32 -10.85 -9.78
N GLY A 296 17.00 -11.08 -11.05
CA GLY A 296 16.18 -12.20 -11.46
C GLY A 296 17.02 -13.47 -11.44
N ILE A 297 16.44 -14.58 -11.02
CA ILE A 297 16.98 -15.91 -11.33
C ILE A 297 17.27 -15.91 -12.85
N PRO A 298 18.48 -16.27 -13.31
CA PRO A 298 18.71 -16.38 -14.73
C PRO A 298 17.69 -17.40 -15.23
N ARG A 299 16.73 -16.95 -16.05
CA ARG A 299 15.90 -17.87 -16.82
C ARG A 299 16.90 -18.70 -17.60
N ARG A 300 17.09 -19.97 -17.21
CA ARG A 300 17.58 -20.98 -18.14
C ARG A 300 16.66 -20.85 -19.34
N GLY A 301 17.19 -20.30 -20.43
CA GLY A 301 16.48 -20.31 -21.68
C GLY A 301 16.03 -21.74 -21.94
N SER A 302 14.78 -21.90 -22.34
CA SER A 302 14.26 -23.15 -22.91
C SER A 302 14.93 -23.51 -24.25
N GLU A 303 16.07 -22.91 -24.58
CA GLU A 303 17.02 -23.38 -25.59
C GLU A 303 17.93 -24.47 -25.01
N ALA A 304 17.34 -25.44 -24.31
CA ALA A 304 17.91 -26.77 -24.33
C ALA A 304 17.53 -27.35 -25.70
N ASN A 305 18.50 -27.41 -26.60
CA ASN A 305 18.44 -28.03 -27.92
C ASN A 305 17.52 -29.27 -27.97
N TRP A 306 16.32 -29.12 -28.53
CA TRP A 306 15.49 -30.25 -28.96
C TRP A 306 15.65 -30.57 -30.46
N ALA A 307 16.64 -29.97 -31.15
CA ALA A 307 16.85 -30.14 -32.58
C ALA A 307 18.14 -30.92 -32.95
N LEU A 308 18.54 -31.93 -32.16
CA LEU A 308 19.56 -32.91 -32.58
C LEU A 308 19.11 -34.37 -32.46
N ALA A 309 17.81 -34.61 -32.26
CA ALA A 309 17.21 -35.94 -32.37
C ALA A 309 16.49 -36.09 -33.71
N ASN A 310 17.24 -36.03 -34.82
CA ASN A 310 17.03 -36.76 -36.08
C ASN A 310 17.81 -36.11 -37.23
N SER A 311 19.02 -36.60 -37.47
CA SER A 311 19.42 -36.94 -38.83
C SER A 311 20.34 -38.15 -38.75
N ARG A 312 19.77 -39.32 -39.05
CA ARG A 312 20.53 -40.48 -39.49
C ARG A 312 20.77 -40.30 -40.99
N SER A 313 22.03 -40.39 -41.38
CA SER A 313 22.46 -41.10 -42.59
C SER A 313 23.82 -41.70 -42.28
#